data_AF-A0AAD8ITG0-F1
#
_entry.id   AF-A0AAD8ITG0-F1
#
_cell.length_a   1.000
_cell.length_b   1.000
_cell.length_c   1.000
_cell.angle_alpha   90.00
_cell.angle_beta   90.00
_cell.angle_gamma   90.00
#
_symmetry.space_group_name_H-M   'P 1'
#
loop_
_entity.id
_entity.type
_entity.pdbx_description
1 polymer ?
#
loop_
_entity_poly.entity_id
_entity_poly.type
_entity_poly.pdbx_seq_one_letter_code
_entity_poly.pdbx_strand_id
1 'polypeptide(L)'
;MDRESSGDIKSALLSPANAKERRSSSGRARLSRRNSVNSLKNDFVSRLPDKVRSGVDLESSNSLFQLSSTTSLTQGEKDYYERQFATLQSFEKVDLVVESDKIEEEDLDEQRQQERAMRISNYANILLLALKIYATVKSGSIAIAASTLDSLLDLMAGGILWFTHLSMKNINIYRYPIGKLRVQPVGIIIFAAIMATLGFQVLIQAIQELIKDDPPPRMNSNQLLWLYTIMLTATVVKLALWLYCKSSGNDIVRAYAKDHYFDVITNVVGLVAAVLGDKFYWWIDPIGAIILAIYTITNWSATVLENAASLVGQSAPPEVLQKLTYLVIRHPQVKRIDTVRAYTFGVLYFVEVDIELPEDLPLKEAHFIGESLQIKIEKLPEVERAFVHLDFECEHKPEHSVLSRLPNSEP
;
A
#
# COMPACT_ATOMS: atom_id res chain seq x y z
N MET A 1 66.30 -13.28 -30.51
CA MET A 1 66.41 -13.09 -31.98
C MET A 1 65.59 -14.19 -32.59
N ASP A 2 64.41 -14.01 -33.18
CA ASP A 2 63.69 -12.81 -33.62
C ASP A 2 62.18 -13.05 -33.61
N ARG A 3 61.43 -11.95 -33.53
CA ARG A 3 60.00 -11.82 -33.80
C ARG A 3 59.77 -11.86 -35.32
N GLU A 4 58.63 -12.39 -35.79
CA GLU A 4 57.71 -11.68 -36.72
C GLU A 4 56.48 -12.51 -37.14
N SER A 5 55.42 -11.77 -37.47
CA SER A 5 54.25 -12.14 -38.28
C SER A 5 53.05 -12.83 -37.61
N SER A 6 52.10 -12.03 -37.12
CA SER A 6 50.68 -12.16 -37.51
C SER A 6 49.89 -10.92 -37.04
N GLY A 7 49.65 -9.99 -37.96
CA GLY A 7 48.78 -8.84 -37.74
C GLY A 7 48.50 -8.18 -39.07
N ASP A 8 47.27 -8.37 -39.58
CA ASP A 8 46.50 -7.38 -40.35
C ASP A 8 45.40 -8.06 -41.20
N ILE A 9 44.22 -8.30 -40.60
CA ILE A 9 42.95 -8.52 -41.33
C ILE A 9 41.78 -7.76 -40.65
N LYS A 10 42.02 -6.63 -39.96
CA LYS A 10 40.92 -5.91 -39.27
C LYS A 10 40.80 -4.40 -39.51
N SER A 11 41.47 -3.83 -40.51
CA SER A 11 41.47 -2.36 -40.72
C SER A 11 40.72 -1.87 -41.98
N ALA A 12 40.05 -2.72 -42.76
CA ALA A 12 39.51 -2.33 -44.06
C ALA A 12 37.98 -2.40 -44.19
N LEU A 13 37.21 -1.89 -43.21
CA LEU A 13 35.76 -1.69 -43.37
C LEU A 13 35.26 -0.47 -42.55
N LEU A 14 35.79 0.72 -42.82
CA LEU A 14 35.17 1.98 -42.36
C LEU A 14 35.17 2.97 -43.53
N SER A 15 34.04 3.03 -44.23
CA SER A 15 33.68 4.05 -45.22
C SER A 15 32.26 4.58 -44.88
N PRO A 16 31.82 5.74 -45.40
CA PRO A 16 31.30 6.86 -44.64
C PRO A 16 29.78 6.78 -44.47
N ALA A 17 29.28 5.92 -43.60
CA ALA A 17 27.85 5.89 -43.22
C ALA A 17 27.48 6.89 -42.10
N ASN A 18 28.48 7.55 -41.51
CA ASN A 18 28.37 8.20 -40.19
C ASN A 18 27.78 9.63 -40.19
N ALA A 19 27.27 10.13 -41.31
CA ALA A 19 26.69 11.49 -41.39
C ALA A 19 25.15 11.51 -41.20
N LYS A 20 24.45 10.43 -41.57
CA LYS A 20 22.98 10.32 -41.41
C LYS A 20 22.59 9.86 -40.00
N GLU A 21 23.33 8.93 -39.39
CA GLU A 21 23.12 8.49 -38.01
C GLU A 21 23.41 9.58 -36.97
N ARG A 22 24.39 10.47 -37.22
CA ARG A 22 24.66 11.60 -36.31
C ARG A 22 23.57 12.67 -36.30
N ARG A 23 22.79 12.81 -37.38
CA ARG A 23 21.64 13.73 -37.43
C ARG A 23 20.40 13.15 -36.76
N SER A 24 20.15 11.84 -36.86
CA SER A 24 19.04 11.19 -36.16
C SER A 24 19.31 11.02 -34.66
N SER A 25 20.56 10.74 -34.25
CA SER A 25 20.94 10.67 -32.83
C SER A 25 20.87 12.03 -32.13
N SER A 26 21.21 13.13 -32.82
CA SER A 26 21.07 14.51 -32.31
C SER A 26 19.61 14.90 -32.07
N GLY A 27 18.68 14.50 -32.96
CA GLY A 27 17.25 14.72 -32.79
C GLY A 27 16.64 13.86 -31.66
N ARG A 28 17.06 12.60 -31.53
CA ARG A 28 16.59 11.66 -30.51
C ARG A 28 17.13 11.97 -29.11
N ALA A 29 18.38 12.41 -28.98
CA ALA A 29 18.92 12.92 -27.72
C ALA A 29 18.24 14.23 -27.27
N ARG A 30 17.77 15.05 -28.22
CA ARG A 30 16.95 16.24 -27.94
C ARG A 30 15.54 15.87 -27.45
N LEU A 31 14.91 14.81 -27.97
CA LEU A 31 13.61 14.31 -27.50
C LEU A 31 13.69 13.77 -26.06
N SER A 32 14.71 12.97 -25.76
CA SER A 32 14.95 12.47 -24.39
C SER A 32 15.20 13.60 -23.38
N ARG A 33 15.87 14.70 -23.79
CA ARG A 33 16.02 15.91 -22.97
C ARG A 33 14.73 16.74 -22.82
N ARG A 34 13.87 16.76 -23.85
CA ARG A 34 12.60 17.52 -23.84
C ARG A 34 11.58 16.92 -22.87
N ASN A 35 11.63 15.60 -22.67
CA ASN A 35 10.75 14.85 -21.76
C ASN A 35 11.41 14.56 -20.40
N SER A 36 12.49 15.25 -20.02
CA SER A 36 13.04 15.16 -18.67
C SER A 36 12.12 15.87 -17.66
N VAL A 37 12.04 15.36 -16.42
CA VAL A 37 11.30 16.00 -15.31
C VAL A 37 11.66 17.48 -15.20
N ASN A 38 12.94 17.84 -15.32
CA ASN A 38 13.39 19.23 -15.24
C ASN A 38 12.81 20.10 -16.36
N SER A 39 12.68 19.55 -17.58
CA SER A 39 12.07 20.26 -18.71
C SER A 39 10.55 20.43 -18.49
N LEU A 40 9.87 19.38 -18.06
CA LEU A 40 8.43 19.41 -17.75
C LEU A 40 8.12 20.35 -16.58
N LYS A 41 8.92 20.31 -15.52
CA LYS A 41 8.83 21.20 -14.35
C LYS A 41 9.01 22.65 -14.80
N ASN A 42 10.03 22.95 -15.59
CA ASN A 42 10.27 24.31 -16.08
C ASN A 42 9.16 24.81 -17.01
N ASP A 43 8.65 23.97 -17.93
CA ASP A 43 7.52 24.34 -18.80
C ASP A 43 6.24 24.54 -17.99
N PHE A 44 5.92 23.64 -17.05
CA PHE A 44 4.77 23.77 -16.15
C PHE A 44 4.84 25.08 -15.35
N VAL A 45 5.98 25.36 -14.72
CA VAL A 45 6.21 26.57 -13.92
C VAL A 45 6.12 27.83 -14.77
N SER A 46 6.61 27.79 -16.01
CA SER A 46 6.51 28.93 -16.93
C SER A 46 5.06 29.27 -17.33
N ARG A 47 4.16 28.29 -17.27
CA ARG A 47 2.73 28.43 -17.57
C ARG A 47 1.86 28.68 -16.34
N LEU A 48 2.45 28.70 -15.14
CA LEU A 48 1.70 28.99 -13.92
C LEU A 48 1.22 30.45 -13.92
N PRO A 49 -0.03 30.70 -13.51
CA PRO A 49 -0.50 32.07 -13.27
C PRO A 49 0.36 32.79 -12.23
N ASP A 50 0.57 34.09 -12.40
CA ASP A 50 1.43 34.91 -11.51
C ASP A 50 1.01 34.80 -10.02
N LYS A 51 -0.30 34.65 -9.78
CA LYS A 51 -0.89 34.45 -8.44
C LYS A 51 -0.42 33.18 -7.71
N VAL A 52 0.00 32.15 -8.46
CA VAL A 52 0.53 30.87 -7.92
C VAL A 52 2.05 30.93 -7.87
N ARG A 53 2.67 31.50 -8.91
CA ARG A 53 4.13 31.57 -9.06
C ARG A 53 4.82 32.31 -7.91
N SER A 54 4.17 33.32 -7.32
CA SER A 54 4.70 34.06 -6.17
C SER A 54 4.77 33.24 -4.87
N GLY A 55 4.04 32.13 -4.77
CA GLY A 55 3.99 31.27 -3.58
C GLY A 55 4.74 29.95 -3.73
N VAL A 56 5.44 29.72 -4.85
CA VAL A 56 6.13 28.46 -5.16
C VAL A 56 7.63 28.69 -5.12
N ASP A 57 8.30 28.18 -4.09
CA ASP A 57 9.76 28.10 -4.04
C ASP A 57 10.24 26.85 -4.80
N LEU A 58 11.06 27.06 -5.84
CA LEU A 58 11.46 26.05 -6.83
C LEU A 58 12.65 25.20 -6.38
N GLU A 59 13.43 25.69 -5.42
CA GLU A 59 14.65 25.02 -4.92
C GLU A 59 14.40 24.15 -3.69
N SER A 60 13.30 24.35 -2.96
CA SER A 60 12.96 23.50 -1.83
C SER A 60 12.25 22.22 -2.30
N SER A 61 12.79 21.05 -1.93
CA SER A 61 12.15 19.74 -2.16
C SER A 61 10.81 19.58 -1.41
N ASN A 62 10.43 20.56 -0.58
CA ASN A 62 9.25 20.60 0.29
C ASN A 62 8.17 21.55 -0.24
N SER A 63 7.80 21.41 -1.52
CA SER A 63 6.79 22.21 -2.23
C SER A 63 5.37 22.17 -1.64
N LEU A 64 5.09 21.23 -0.73
CA LEU A 64 3.77 21.04 -0.13
C LEU A 64 3.41 22.06 0.96
N PHE A 65 4.37 22.79 1.52
CA PHE A 65 4.12 23.60 2.73
C PHE A 65 3.75 25.07 2.47
N GLN A 66 3.80 25.56 1.23
CA GLN A 66 3.57 26.99 0.92
C GLN A 66 2.29 27.31 0.14
N LEU A 67 1.59 26.31 -0.44
CA LEU A 67 0.35 26.60 -1.16
C LEU A 67 -0.85 26.85 -0.22
N SER A 68 -0.82 26.27 0.98
CA SER A 68 -1.83 26.47 2.01
C SER A 68 -1.90 27.93 2.52
N SER A 69 -0.78 28.67 2.50
CA SER A 69 -0.68 30.05 2.99
C SER A 69 -1.09 31.13 1.98
N THR A 70 -1.28 30.79 0.70
CA THR A 70 -1.76 31.77 -0.29
C THR A 70 -3.26 32.03 -0.11
N THR A 71 -3.60 33.27 0.22
CA THR A 71 -4.99 33.72 0.48
C THR A 71 -5.79 33.95 -0.81
N SER A 72 -5.14 33.89 -1.98
CA SER A 72 -5.69 34.25 -3.30
C SER A 72 -6.32 33.08 -4.08
N LEU A 73 -6.22 31.85 -3.58
CA LEU A 73 -6.70 30.64 -4.27
C LEU A 73 -7.92 30.05 -3.56
N THR A 74 -8.91 29.64 -4.35
CA THR A 74 -10.03 28.83 -3.85
C THR A 74 -9.54 27.45 -3.40
N GLN A 75 -10.29 26.76 -2.52
CA GLN A 75 -9.90 25.42 -2.05
C GLN A 75 -9.71 24.44 -3.22
N GLY A 76 -10.58 24.49 -4.23
CA GLY A 76 -10.46 23.62 -5.41
C GLY A 76 -9.23 23.90 -6.27
N GLU A 77 -8.80 25.17 -6.37
CA GLU A 77 -7.55 25.52 -7.06
C GLU A 77 -6.33 25.04 -6.27
N LYS A 78 -6.34 25.15 -4.93
CA LYS A 78 -5.28 24.64 -4.06
C LYS A 78 -5.11 23.13 -4.25
N ASP A 79 -6.21 22.39 -4.11
CA ASP A 79 -6.21 20.94 -4.29
C ASP A 79 -5.71 20.53 -5.68
N TYR A 80 -6.09 21.28 -6.73
CA TYR A 80 -5.60 21.03 -8.09
C TYR A 80 -4.09 21.17 -8.21
N TYR A 81 -3.52 22.30 -7.76
CA TYR A 81 -2.09 22.54 -7.86
C TYR A 81 -1.28 21.62 -6.96
N GLU A 82 -1.78 21.31 -5.75
CA GLU A 82 -1.17 20.30 -4.88
C GLU A 82 -1.06 18.94 -5.57
N ARG A 83 -2.12 18.50 -6.27
CA ARG A 83 -2.07 17.28 -7.08
C ARG A 83 -1.04 17.36 -8.20
N GLN A 84 -0.97 18.48 -8.93
CA GLN A 84 0.02 18.65 -10.01
C GLN A 84 1.46 18.61 -9.47
N PHE A 85 1.74 19.26 -8.35
CA PHE A 85 3.06 19.22 -7.72
C PHE A 85 3.40 17.84 -7.18
N ALA A 86 2.43 17.13 -6.59
CA ALA A 86 2.61 15.74 -6.16
C ALA A 86 2.92 14.83 -7.37
N THR A 87 2.25 15.01 -8.51
CA THR A 87 2.55 14.30 -9.75
C THR A 87 3.98 14.59 -10.23
N LEU A 88 4.42 15.85 -10.26
CA LEU A 88 5.80 16.20 -10.65
C LEU A 88 6.85 15.58 -9.73
N GLN A 89 6.60 15.59 -8.42
CA GLN A 89 7.49 14.94 -7.44
C GLN A 89 7.53 13.42 -7.65
N SER A 90 6.41 12.82 -8.05
CA SER A 90 6.39 11.39 -8.38
C SER A 90 7.28 11.06 -9.58
N PHE A 91 7.35 11.94 -10.58
CA PHE A 91 8.24 11.77 -11.73
C PHE A 91 9.71 11.92 -11.35
N GLU A 92 10.04 12.86 -10.47
CA GLU A 92 11.41 13.01 -9.94
C GLU A 92 11.86 11.75 -9.19
N LYS A 93 10.97 11.15 -8.40
CA LYS A 93 11.23 9.85 -7.75
C LYS A 93 11.46 8.73 -8.76
N VAL A 94 10.71 8.67 -9.87
CA VAL A 94 10.97 7.69 -10.94
C VAL A 94 12.37 7.85 -11.49
N ASP A 95 12.78 9.08 -11.80
CA ASP A 95 14.11 9.35 -12.35
C ASP A 95 15.20 8.88 -11.36
N LEU A 96 15.05 9.15 -10.06
CA LEU A 96 15.97 8.67 -9.03
C LEU A 96 16.02 7.13 -8.95
N VAL A 97 14.86 6.47 -8.95
CA VAL A 97 14.73 5.01 -8.86
C VAL A 97 15.36 4.31 -10.07
N VAL A 98 15.17 4.85 -11.27
CA VAL A 98 15.73 4.27 -12.49
C VAL A 98 17.26 4.44 -12.55
N GLU A 99 17.79 5.54 -11.98
CA GLU A 99 19.22 5.88 -12.02
C GLU A 99 20.04 5.26 -10.86
N SER A 100 19.41 4.89 -9.74
CA SER A 100 20.12 4.34 -8.58
C SER A 100 19.93 2.83 -8.43
N ASP A 101 21.04 2.08 -8.24
CA ASP A 101 21.02 0.67 -7.81
C ASP A 101 20.90 0.52 -6.27
N LYS A 102 20.45 1.55 -5.55
CA LYS A 102 20.41 1.60 -4.08
C LYS A 102 19.21 0.87 -3.44
N ILE A 103 18.28 0.37 -4.25
CA ILE A 103 16.98 -0.14 -3.80
C ILE A 103 17.12 -1.40 -2.93
N GLU A 104 18.10 -2.26 -3.22
CA GLU A 104 18.24 -3.54 -2.53
C GLU A 104 18.58 -3.41 -1.02
N GLU A 105 19.31 -2.35 -0.60
CA GLU A 105 19.67 -2.18 0.81
C GLU A 105 18.53 -1.56 1.65
N GLU A 106 17.78 -0.59 1.09
CA GLU A 106 16.65 0.04 1.78
C GLU A 106 15.50 -0.94 2.00
N ASP A 107 15.17 -1.77 1.01
CA ASP A 107 14.09 -2.77 1.10
C ASP A 107 14.34 -3.80 2.20
N LEU A 108 15.61 -4.21 2.41
CA LEU A 108 15.98 -5.19 3.42
C LEU A 108 15.82 -4.63 4.84
N ASP A 109 16.15 -3.36 5.06
CA ASP A 109 16.02 -2.73 6.37
C ASP A 109 14.55 -2.44 6.72
N GLU A 110 13.75 -2.04 5.75
CA GLU A 110 12.30 -1.93 5.92
C GLU A 110 11.67 -3.28 6.30
N GLN A 111 12.03 -4.37 5.59
CA GLN A 111 11.55 -5.72 5.92
C GLN A 111 11.94 -6.14 7.35
N ARG A 112 13.18 -5.85 7.78
CA ARG A 112 13.63 -6.15 9.15
C ARG A 112 12.86 -5.34 10.18
N GLN A 113 12.57 -4.06 9.91
CA GLN A 113 11.78 -3.22 10.80
C GLN A 113 10.34 -3.74 10.92
N GLN A 114 9.75 -4.17 9.80
CA GLN A 114 8.42 -4.78 9.76
C GLN A 114 8.38 -6.08 10.59
N GLU A 115 9.36 -6.98 10.40
CA GLU A 115 9.46 -8.22 11.17
C GLU A 115 9.59 -7.92 12.68
N ARG A 116 10.39 -6.93 13.06
CA ARG A 116 10.54 -6.51 14.46
C ARG A 116 9.21 -5.99 15.01
N ALA A 117 8.49 -5.15 14.27
CA ALA A 117 7.19 -4.62 14.68
C ALA A 117 6.17 -5.73 14.92
N MET A 118 6.07 -6.69 14.00
CA MET A 118 5.16 -7.83 14.15
C MET A 118 5.52 -8.70 15.36
N ARG A 119 6.82 -8.97 15.58
CA ARG A 119 7.27 -9.74 16.76
C ARG A 119 6.93 -9.02 18.05
N ILE A 120 7.25 -7.73 18.15
CA ILE A 120 6.98 -6.92 19.35
C ILE A 120 5.49 -6.88 19.66
N SER A 121 4.64 -6.66 18.65
CA SER A 121 3.19 -6.67 18.79
C SER A 121 2.67 -8.01 19.33
N ASN A 122 3.10 -9.13 18.72
CA ASN A 122 2.69 -10.46 19.18
C ASN A 122 3.18 -10.78 20.61
N TYR A 123 4.43 -10.47 20.94
CA TYR A 123 4.94 -10.65 22.31
C TYR A 123 4.16 -9.81 23.33
N ALA A 124 3.81 -8.58 22.98
CA ALA A 124 3.00 -7.72 23.84
C ALA A 124 1.57 -8.26 24.01
N ASN A 125 0.94 -8.77 22.95
CA ASN A 125 -0.38 -9.41 23.02
C ASN A 125 -0.34 -10.68 23.89
N ILE A 126 0.72 -11.51 23.80
CA ILE A 126 0.92 -12.67 24.68
C ILE A 126 1.04 -12.23 26.14
N LEU A 127 1.84 -11.20 26.42
CA LEU A 127 2.02 -10.67 27.77
C LEU A 127 0.72 -10.12 28.34
N LEU A 128 -0.03 -9.34 27.54
CA LEU A 128 -1.34 -8.81 27.94
C LEU A 128 -2.34 -9.93 28.23
N LEU A 129 -2.39 -10.96 27.39
CA LEU A 129 -3.24 -12.12 27.63
C LEU A 129 -2.88 -12.84 28.94
N ALA A 130 -1.59 -13.09 29.19
CA ALA A 130 -1.13 -13.72 30.43
C ALA A 130 -1.53 -12.90 31.68
N LEU A 131 -1.37 -11.58 31.64
CA LEU A 131 -1.77 -10.69 32.72
C LEU A 131 -3.29 -10.70 32.96
N LYS A 132 -4.09 -10.70 31.87
CA LYS A 132 -5.55 -10.78 31.94
C LYS A 132 -6.04 -12.13 32.47
N ILE A 133 -5.43 -13.25 32.05
CA ILE A 133 -5.72 -14.59 32.59
C ILE A 133 -5.44 -14.62 34.10
N TYR A 134 -4.28 -14.14 34.53
CA TYR A 134 -3.93 -14.09 35.95
C TYR A 134 -4.96 -13.29 36.76
N ALA A 135 -5.38 -12.13 36.25
CA ALA A 135 -6.39 -11.31 36.89
C ALA A 135 -7.78 -11.94 36.90
N THR A 136 -8.17 -12.64 35.84
CA THR A 136 -9.44 -13.38 35.78
C THR A 136 -9.49 -14.46 36.86
N VAL A 137 -8.43 -15.27 36.98
CA VAL A 137 -8.34 -16.33 38.00
C VAL A 137 -8.39 -15.75 39.42
N LYS A 138 -7.68 -14.64 39.66
CA LYS A 138 -7.61 -14.02 40.99
C LYS A 138 -8.88 -13.27 41.38
N SER A 139 -9.54 -12.61 40.43
CA SER A 139 -10.73 -11.79 40.70
C SER A 139 -12.05 -12.58 40.68
N GLY A 140 -12.08 -13.73 39.97
CA GLY A 140 -13.29 -14.49 39.69
C GLY A 140 -14.35 -13.70 38.91
N SER A 141 -13.99 -12.58 38.28
CA SER A 141 -14.94 -11.67 37.64
C SER A 141 -15.28 -12.10 36.21
N ILE A 142 -16.58 -12.19 35.91
CA ILE A 142 -17.11 -12.48 34.57
C ILE A 142 -16.73 -11.37 33.58
N ALA A 143 -16.72 -10.11 34.02
CA ALA A 143 -16.33 -8.97 33.17
C ALA A 143 -14.85 -9.03 32.75
N ILE A 144 -13.96 -9.45 33.66
CA ILE A 144 -12.53 -9.62 33.35
C ILE A 144 -12.31 -10.86 32.46
N ALA A 145 -13.11 -11.92 32.66
CA ALA A 145 -13.10 -13.08 31.79
C ALA A 145 -13.49 -12.74 30.34
N ALA A 146 -14.54 -11.93 30.15
CA ALA A 146 -14.94 -11.43 28.83
C ALA A 146 -13.79 -10.64 28.15
N SER A 147 -13.20 -9.69 28.87
CA SER A 147 -12.04 -8.93 28.38
C SER A 147 -10.80 -9.79 28.09
N THR A 148 -10.67 -10.94 28.76
CA THR A 148 -9.58 -11.91 28.50
C THR A 148 -9.84 -12.67 27.21
N LEU A 149 -11.08 -13.03 26.93
CA LEU A 149 -11.49 -13.68 25.69
C LEU A 149 -11.22 -12.76 24.48
N ASP A 150 -11.45 -11.47 24.62
CA ASP A 150 -11.12 -10.48 23.58
C ASP A 150 -9.61 -10.50 23.26
N SER A 151 -8.75 -10.42 24.28
CA SER A 151 -7.29 -10.46 24.06
C SER A 151 -6.76 -11.81 23.57
N LEU A 152 -7.47 -12.91 23.84
CA LEU A 152 -7.14 -14.21 23.24
C LEU A 152 -7.40 -14.16 21.74
N LEU A 153 -8.51 -13.56 21.32
CA LEU A 153 -8.87 -13.43 19.92
C LEU A 153 -7.93 -12.48 19.19
N ASP A 154 -7.53 -11.35 19.81
CA ASP A 154 -6.47 -10.47 19.27
C ASP A 154 -5.18 -11.26 19.01
N LEU A 155 -4.80 -12.12 19.96
CA LEU A 155 -3.61 -12.96 19.82
C LEU A 155 -3.75 -13.97 18.68
N MET A 156 -4.91 -14.61 18.54
CA MET A 156 -5.19 -15.53 17.43
C MET A 156 -5.13 -14.78 16.10
N ALA A 157 -5.73 -13.60 16.05
CA ALA A 157 -5.82 -12.75 14.88
C ALA A 157 -4.42 -12.23 14.45
N GLY A 158 -3.59 -11.82 15.40
CA GLY A 158 -2.17 -11.53 15.18
C GLY A 158 -1.36 -12.78 14.77
N GLY A 159 -1.69 -13.93 15.33
CA GLY A 159 -1.12 -15.23 14.94
C GLY A 159 -1.37 -15.56 13.46
N ILE A 160 -2.57 -15.29 12.95
CA ILE A 160 -2.92 -15.46 11.53
C ILE A 160 -2.05 -14.54 10.67
N LEU A 161 -1.91 -13.27 11.04
CA LEU A 161 -1.13 -12.32 10.25
C LEU A 161 0.38 -12.62 10.28
N TRP A 162 0.89 -13.11 11.42
CA TRP A 162 2.24 -13.65 11.54
C TRP A 162 2.47 -14.89 10.67
N PHE A 163 1.51 -15.83 10.68
CA PHE A 163 1.56 -17.00 9.83
C PHE A 163 1.53 -16.63 8.35
N THR A 164 0.70 -15.66 7.96
CA THR A 164 0.65 -15.09 6.60
C THR A 164 2.02 -14.56 6.19
N HIS A 165 2.67 -13.76 7.03
CA HIS A 165 4.02 -13.27 6.76
C HIS A 165 5.05 -14.41 6.59
N LEU A 166 5.02 -15.41 7.48
CA LEU A 166 5.87 -16.60 7.35
C LEU A 166 5.61 -17.40 6.07
N SER A 167 4.35 -17.50 5.66
CA SER A 167 3.94 -18.19 4.44
C SER A 167 4.46 -17.49 3.18
N MET A 168 4.49 -16.15 3.18
CA MET A 168 5.05 -15.37 2.08
C MET A 168 6.56 -15.56 1.92
N LYS A 169 7.29 -15.70 3.04
CA LYS A 169 8.75 -15.91 3.04
C LYS A 169 9.15 -17.28 2.48
N ASN A 170 8.36 -18.31 2.77
CA ASN A 170 8.62 -19.68 2.33
C ASN A 170 8.05 -19.92 0.92
N ILE A 171 8.81 -19.56 -0.11
CA ILE A 171 8.41 -19.69 -1.52
C ILE A 171 8.96 -20.99 -2.11
N ASN A 172 8.07 -21.77 -2.73
CA ASN A 172 8.44 -22.85 -3.64
C ASN A 172 8.03 -22.43 -5.05
N ILE A 173 9.02 -22.10 -5.88
CA ILE A 173 8.82 -21.54 -7.23
C ILE A 173 8.06 -22.53 -8.13
N TYR A 174 8.23 -23.84 -7.95
CA TYR A 174 7.51 -24.84 -8.75
C TYR A 174 6.00 -24.86 -8.46
N ARG A 175 5.59 -24.52 -7.24
CA ARG A 175 4.17 -24.44 -6.85
C ARG A 175 3.60 -23.04 -7.01
N TYR A 176 4.44 -22.03 -6.83
CA TYR A 176 4.08 -20.62 -6.86
C TYR A 176 5.11 -19.86 -7.72
N PRO A 177 5.00 -19.92 -9.07
CA PRO A 177 6.03 -19.42 -10.00
C PRO A 177 6.20 -17.90 -9.96
N ILE A 178 5.19 -17.21 -9.43
CA ILE A 178 5.09 -15.76 -9.28
C ILE A 178 5.20 -15.34 -7.80
N GLY A 179 5.59 -16.25 -6.91
CA GLY A 179 5.69 -15.99 -5.48
C GLY A 179 4.35 -16.07 -4.74
N LYS A 180 4.35 -15.61 -3.48
CA LYS A 180 3.24 -15.75 -2.52
C LYS A 180 2.75 -14.45 -1.91
N LEU A 181 3.14 -13.29 -2.45
CA LEU A 181 2.75 -11.98 -1.91
C LEU A 181 1.22 -11.81 -1.79
N ARG A 182 0.46 -12.48 -2.66
CA ARG A 182 -1.02 -12.49 -2.63
C ARG A 182 -1.64 -13.11 -1.38
N VAL A 183 -0.88 -13.85 -0.58
CA VAL A 183 -1.36 -14.38 0.70
C VAL A 183 -1.56 -13.23 1.72
N GLN A 184 -0.90 -12.09 1.56
CA GLN A 184 -1.06 -10.92 2.42
C GLN A 184 -2.50 -10.41 2.52
N PRO A 185 -3.15 -9.96 1.43
CA PRO A 185 -4.54 -9.48 1.49
C PRO A 185 -5.50 -10.58 1.95
N VAL A 186 -5.24 -11.85 1.60
CA VAL A 186 -6.03 -12.99 2.12
C VAL A 186 -5.94 -13.08 3.65
N GLY A 187 -4.74 -12.95 4.21
CA GLY A 187 -4.52 -12.91 5.66
C GLY A 187 -5.23 -11.73 6.33
N ILE A 188 -5.16 -10.54 5.73
CA ILE A 188 -5.85 -9.34 6.22
C ILE A 188 -7.38 -9.51 6.16
N ILE A 189 -7.92 -10.14 5.11
CA ILE A 189 -9.36 -10.44 5.00
C ILE A 189 -9.82 -11.39 6.10
N ILE A 190 -9.09 -12.48 6.33
CA ILE A 190 -9.45 -13.46 7.38
C ILE A 190 -9.41 -12.77 8.76
N PHE A 191 -8.35 -12.02 9.02
CA PHE A 191 -8.18 -11.22 10.23
C PHE A 191 -9.35 -10.24 10.43
N ALA A 192 -9.65 -9.41 9.44
CA ALA A 192 -10.74 -8.43 9.51
C ALA A 192 -12.12 -9.09 9.64
N ALA A 193 -12.35 -10.25 9.00
CA ALA A 193 -13.61 -10.99 9.13
C ALA A 193 -13.83 -11.53 10.55
N ILE A 194 -12.77 -12.02 11.21
CA ILE A 194 -12.82 -12.42 12.62
C ILE A 194 -13.19 -11.21 13.48
N MET A 195 -12.48 -10.08 13.33
CA MET A 195 -12.75 -8.87 14.12
C MET A 195 -14.16 -8.29 13.89
N ALA A 196 -14.66 -8.33 12.65
CA ALA A 196 -16.05 -7.94 12.35
C ALA A 196 -17.07 -8.86 13.05
N THR A 197 -16.79 -10.17 13.10
CA THR A 197 -17.63 -11.15 13.81
C THR A 197 -17.64 -10.88 15.31
N LEU A 198 -16.51 -10.45 15.90
CA LEU A 198 -16.46 -10.04 17.31
C LEU A 198 -17.29 -8.79 17.56
N GLY A 199 -17.19 -7.78 16.69
CA GLY A 199 -18.06 -6.61 16.75
C GLY A 199 -19.55 -7.00 16.72
N PHE A 200 -19.93 -7.97 15.86
CA PHE A 200 -21.30 -8.48 15.81
C PHE A 200 -21.73 -9.24 17.06
N GLN A 201 -20.83 -10.03 17.66
CA GLN A 201 -21.09 -10.71 18.92
C GLN A 201 -21.33 -9.71 20.07
N VAL A 202 -20.49 -8.66 20.17
CA VAL A 202 -20.67 -7.58 21.16
C VAL A 202 -22.00 -6.84 20.93
N LEU A 203 -22.37 -6.58 19.67
CA LEU A 203 -23.66 -5.97 19.34
C LEU A 203 -24.84 -6.79 19.88
N ILE A 204 -24.84 -8.11 19.64
CA ILE A 204 -25.90 -8.99 20.13
C ILE A 204 -25.96 -8.99 21.65
N GLN A 205 -24.81 -9.09 22.32
CA GLN A 205 -24.75 -9.11 23.79
C GLN A 205 -25.28 -7.82 24.40
N ALA A 206 -24.87 -6.67 23.86
CA ALA A 206 -25.32 -5.37 24.35
C ALA A 206 -26.83 -5.15 24.12
N ILE A 207 -27.37 -5.60 22.98
CA ILE A 207 -28.82 -5.55 22.73
C ILE A 207 -29.57 -6.47 23.71
N GLN A 208 -29.06 -7.69 23.95
CA GLN A 208 -29.68 -8.62 24.90
C GLN A 208 -29.68 -8.06 26.32
N GLU A 209 -28.61 -7.40 26.75
CA GLU A 209 -28.51 -6.76 28.06
C GLU A 209 -29.50 -5.60 28.19
N LEU A 210 -29.67 -4.79 27.13
CA LEU A 210 -30.65 -3.71 27.10
C LEU A 210 -32.10 -4.22 27.15
N ILE A 211 -32.40 -5.35 26.50
CA ILE A 211 -33.75 -5.95 26.47
C ILE A 211 -34.09 -6.65 27.79
N LYS A 212 -33.10 -7.30 28.44
CA LYS A 212 -33.32 -8.04 29.68
C LYS A 212 -33.66 -7.13 30.87
N ASP A 213 -33.31 -5.84 30.80
CA ASP A 213 -33.55 -4.85 31.87
C ASP A 213 -33.04 -5.34 33.24
N ASP A 214 -31.94 -6.12 33.22
CA ASP A 214 -31.32 -6.71 34.40
C ASP A 214 -29.97 -6.03 34.63
N PRO A 215 -29.89 -5.08 35.58
CA PRO A 215 -28.66 -4.35 35.83
C PRO A 215 -27.57 -5.31 36.34
N PRO A 216 -26.35 -5.29 35.77
CA PRO A 216 -25.30 -6.18 36.20
C PRO A 216 -25.02 -5.99 37.71
N PRO A 217 -24.70 -7.08 38.43
CA PRO A 217 -24.42 -7.00 39.86
C PRO A 217 -23.26 -6.03 40.09
N ARG A 218 -23.46 -5.07 41.02
CA ARG A 218 -22.45 -4.07 41.36
C ARG A 218 -21.13 -4.75 41.66
N MET A 219 -20.10 -4.41 40.88
CA MET A 219 -18.77 -4.95 41.07
C MET A 219 -18.23 -4.51 42.44
N ASN A 220 -17.60 -5.44 43.16
CA ASN A 220 -16.95 -5.09 44.42
C ASN A 220 -15.82 -4.08 44.16
N SER A 221 -15.50 -3.21 45.14
CA SER A 221 -14.45 -2.18 44.98
C SER A 221 -13.10 -2.77 44.56
N ASN A 222 -12.77 -3.99 45.01
CA ASN A 222 -11.57 -4.70 44.59
C ASN A 222 -11.64 -5.15 43.12
N GLN A 223 -12.81 -5.60 42.64
CA GLN A 223 -12.99 -6.02 41.24
C GLN A 223 -12.95 -4.82 40.29
N LEU A 224 -13.53 -3.69 40.69
CA LEU A 224 -13.42 -2.42 39.97
C LEU A 224 -11.96 -1.95 39.86
N LEU A 225 -11.21 -2.00 40.95
CA LEU A 225 -9.80 -1.61 40.96
C LEU A 225 -8.96 -2.48 40.02
N TRP A 226 -9.19 -3.80 40.01
CA TRP A 226 -8.54 -4.70 39.05
C TRP A 226 -8.94 -4.38 37.61
N LEU A 227 -10.23 -4.20 37.33
CA LEU A 227 -10.73 -3.83 36.01
C LEU A 227 -10.06 -2.55 35.50
N TYR A 228 -10.06 -1.47 36.30
CA TYR A 228 -9.42 -0.20 35.95
C TYR A 228 -7.93 -0.37 35.67
N THR A 229 -7.22 -1.06 36.55
CA THR A 229 -5.77 -1.24 36.43
C THR A 229 -5.42 -2.00 35.15
N ILE A 230 -6.15 -3.07 34.84
CA ILE A 230 -5.90 -3.90 33.66
C ILE A 230 -6.29 -3.18 32.39
N MET A 231 -7.46 -2.52 32.36
CA MET A 231 -7.93 -1.83 31.17
C MET A 231 -7.06 -0.62 30.85
N LEU A 232 -6.63 0.15 31.86
CA LEU A 232 -5.69 1.24 31.67
C LEU A 232 -4.33 0.74 31.19
N THR A 233 -3.79 -0.31 31.80
CA THR A 233 -2.51 -0.91 31.38
C THR A 233 -2.58 -1.42 29.95
N ALA A 234 -3.65 -2.14 29.59
CA ALA A 234 -3.87 -2.64 28.24
C ALA A 234 -3.97 -1.49 27.22
N THR A 235 -4.69 -0.43 27.58
CA THR A 235 -4.82 0.77 26.74
C THR A 235 -3.47 1.44 26.50
N VAL A 236 -2.64 1.61 27.54
CA VAL A 236 -1.31 2.22 27.43
C VAL A 236 -0.39 1.38 26.55
N VAL A 237 -0.39 0.05 26.73
CA VAL A 237 0.42 -0.85 25.91
C VAL A 237 -0.03 -0.81 24.44
N LYS A 238 -1.33 -0.92 24.16
CA LYS A 238 -1.87 -0.85 22.79
C LYS A 238 -1.62 0.51 22.16
N LEU A 239 -1.68 1.61 22.91
CA LEU A 239 -1.34 2.95 22.42
C LEU A 239 0.14 3.06 22.03
N ALA A 240 1.04 2.52 22.85
CA ALA A 240 2.47 2.49 22.52
C ALA A 240 2.75 1.65 21.26
N LEU A 241 2.09 0.49 21.12
CA LEU A 241 2.19 -0.34 19.92
C LEU A 241 1.62 0.36 18.68
N TRP A 242 0.48 1.05 18.81
CA TRP A 242 -0.09 1.83 17.72
C TRP A 242 0.88 2.91 17.24
N LEU A 243 1.47 3.69 18.15
CA LEU A 243 2.47 4.72 17.79
C LEU A 243 3.69 4.11 17.09
N TYR A 244 4.12 2.92 17.52
CA TYR A 244 5.24 2.22 16.90
C TYR A 244 4.91 1.67 15.50
N CYS A 245 3.72 1.13 15.30
CA CYS A 245 3.32 0.50 14.04
C CYS A 245 2.76 1.51 13.00
N LYS A 246 2.22 2.65 13.43
CA LYS A 246 1.54 3.62 12.54
C LYS A 246 2.45 4.21 11.46
N SER A 247 3.76 4.32 11.72
CA SER A 247 4.71 4.88 10.75
C SER A 247 5.18 3.87 9.70
N SER A 248 4.71 2.62 9.74
CA SER A 248 5.15 1.58 8.80
C SER A 248 4.43 1.68 7.45
N GLY A 249 5.18 1.48 6.36
CA GLY A 249 4.65 1.43 4.99
C GLY A 249 3.96 0.11 4.62
N ASN A 250 4.14 -0.96 5.39
CA ASN A 250 3.61 -2.29 5.06
C ASN A 250 2.16 -2.48 5.53
N ASP A 251 1.28 -2.96 4.66
CA ASP A 251 -0.14 -3.15 4.99
C ASP A 251 -0.43 -4.18 6.07
N ILE A 252 0.43 -5.19 6.26
CA ILE A 252 0.35 -6.12 7.40
C ILE A 252 0.58 -5.37 8.72
N VAL A 253 1.62 -4.53 8.78
CA VAL A 253 1.92 -3.75 9.99
C VAL A 253 0.87 -2.65 10.19
N ARG A 254 0.34 -2.09 9.10
CA ARG A 254 -0.77 -1.15 9.11
C ARG A 254 -2.06 -1.78 9.64
N ALA A 255 -2.34 -3.04 9.31
CA ALA A 255 -3.46 -3.79 9.87
C ALA A 255 -3.30 -3.99 11.38
N TYR A 256 -2.10 -4.32 11.86
CA TYR A 256 -1.78 -4.30 13.31
C TYR A 256 -1.95 -2.93 13.96
N ALA A 257 -1.49 -1.87 13.30
CA ALA A 257 -1.66 -0.52 13.82
C ALA A 257 -3.16 -0.17 13.94
N LYS A 258 -3.95 -0.52 12.91
CA LYS A 258 -5.39 -0.30 12.88
C LYS A 258 -6.09 -1.09 14.00
N ASP A 259 -5.69 -2.34 14.21
CA ASP A 259 -6.15 -3.17 15.33
C ASP A 259 -5.88 -2.52 16.69
N HIS A 260 -4.61 -2.19 16.96
CA HIS A 260 -4.22 -1.55 18.22
C HIS A 260 -4.91 -0.21 18.45
N TYR A 261 -5.15 0.56 17.38
CA TYR A 261 -5.92 1.79 17.45
C TYR A 261 -7.37 1.54 17.86
N PHE A 262 -8.02 0.55 17.24
CA PHE A 262 -9.38 0.18 17.63
C PHE A 262 -9.44 -0.32 19.06
N ASP A 263 -8.47 -1.12 19.51
CA ASP A 263 -8.41 -1.56 20.91
C ASP A 263 -8.28 -0.39 21.87
N VAL A 264 -7.50 0.63 21.53
CA VAL A 264 -7.42 1.85 22.36
C VAL A 264 -8.78 2.55 22.41
N ILE A 265 -9.46 2.70 21.28
CA ILE A 265 -10.79 3.32 21.24
C ILE A 265 -11.80 2.52 22.04
N THR A 266 -11.90 1.21 21.81
CA THR A 266 -12.89 0.35 22.46
C THR A 266 -12.63 0.26 23.95
N ASN A 267 -11.37 0.16 24.39
CA ASN A 267 -11.04 0.19 25.81
C ASN A 267 -11.37 1.55 26.46
N VAL A 268 -11.03 2.67 25.83
CA VAL A 268 -11.29 4.01 26.41
C VAL A 268 -12.79 4.30 26.45
N VAL A 269 -13.48 4.15 25.33
CA VAL A 269 -14.92 4.43 25.24
C VAL A 269 -15.72 3.43 26.07
N GLY A 270 -15.35 2.15 26.05
CA GLY A 270 -15.99 1.13 26.88
C GLY A 270 -15.80 1.41 28.37
N LEU A 271 -14.60 1.85 28.79
CA LEU A 271 -14.38 2.24 30.18
C LEU A 271 -15.20 3.46 30.59
N VAL A 272 -15.30 4.48 29.71
CA VAL A 272 -16.14 5.66 29.95
C VAL A 272 -17.61 5.25 30.04
N ALA A 273 -18.09 4.40 29.14
CA ALA A 273 -19.46 3.90 29.13
C ALA A 273 -19.78 3.13 30.42
N ALA A 274 -18.90 2.23 30.85
CA ALA A 274 -19.05 1.47 32.09
C ALA A 274 -19.07 2.37 33.34
N VAL A 275 -18.17 3.37 33.42
CA VAL A 275 -18.13 4.32 34.54
C VAL A 275 -19.39 5.18 34.60
N LEU A 276 -19.86 5.67 33.45
CA LEU A 276 -21.10 6.46 33.38
C LEU A 276 -22.32 5.59 33.67
N GLY A 277 -22.30 4.32 33.25
CA GLY A 277 -23.32 3.32 33.50
C GLY A 277 -23.50 3.05 35.00
N ASP A 278 -22.39 2.84 35.71
CA ASP A 278 -22.38 2.60 37.15
C ASP A 278 -22.82 3.84 37.96
N LYS A 279 -22.39 5.04 37.54
CA LYS A 279 -22.63 6.28 38.30
C LYS A 279 -24.01 6.92 38.05
N PHE A 280 -24.53 6.85 36.83
CA PHE A 280 -25.73 7.59 36.42
C PHE A 280 -26.88 6.66 36.06
N TYR A 281 -26.77 5.92 34.96
CA TYR A 281 -27.84 5.07 34.44
C TYR A 281 -27.27 3.80 33.80
N TRP A 282 -27.74 2.63 34.25
CA TRP A 282 -27.22 1.32 33.82
C TRP A 282 -27.25 1.10 32.30
N TRP A 283 -28.24 1.66 31.59
CA TRP A 283 -28.40 1.49 30.14
C TRP A 283 -27.34 2.22 29.30
N ILE A 284 -26.55 3.13 29.89
CA ILE A 284 -25.50 3.86 29.17
C ILE A 284 -24.41 2.90 28.67
N ASP A 285 -24.06 1.89 29.46
CA ASP A 285 -23.00 0.94 29.11
C ASP A 285 -23.40 0.05 27.90
N PRO A 286 -24.59 -0.60 27.88
CA PRO A 286 -25.09 -1.29 26.69
C PRO A 286 -25.21 -0.40 25.44
N ILE A 287 -25.66 0.86 25.57
CA ILE A 287 -25.73 1.78 24.42
C ILE A 287 -24.32 2.13 23.91
N GLY A 288 -23.37 2.38 24.81
CA GLY A 288 -21.97 2.60 24.45
C GLY A 288 -21.37 1.41 23.70
N ALA A 289 -21.64 0.20 24.17
CA ALA A 289 -21.22 -1.03 23.52
C ALA A 289 -21.86 -1.22 22.13
N ILE A 290 -23.13 -0.88 21.94
CA ILE A 290 -23.81 -0.91 20.63
C ILE A 290 -23.13 0.05 19.64
N ILE A 291 -22.85 1.29 20.06
CA ILE A 291 -22.20 2.30 19.21
C ILE A 291 -20.81 1.82 18.78
N LEU A 292 -20.03 1.29 19.75
CA LEU A 292 -18.70 0.73 19.48
C LEU A 292 -18.77 -0.48 18.55
N ALA A 293 -19.73 -1.37 18.75
CA ALA A 293 -19.90 -2.56 17.93
C ALA A 293 -20.19 -2.20 16.47
N ILE A 294 -21.10 -1.25 16.22
CA ILE A 294 -21.39 -0.75 14.86
C ILE A 294 -20.12 -0.15 14.23
N TYR A 295 -19.41 0.69 14.98
CA TYR A 295 -18.16 1.28 14.52
C TYR A 295 -17.11 0.22 14.15
N THR A 296 -16.90 -0.78 15.01
CA THR A 296 -16.00 -1.91 14.75
C THR A 296 -16.40 -2.69 13.50
N ILE A 297 -17.68 -3.08 13.37
CA ILE A 297 -18.18 -3.82 12.20
C ILE A 297 -17.92 -3.03 10.91
N THR A 298 -18.33 -1.76 10.86
CA THR A 298 -18.18 -0.95 9.64
C THR A 298 -16.72 -0.81 9.19
N ASN A 299 -15.80 -0.57 10.12
CA ASN A 299 -14.38 -0.41 9.79
C ASN A 299 -13.72 -1.70 9.32
N TRP A 300 -14.02 -2.83 9.96
CA TRP A 300 -13.47 -4.12 9.57
C TRP A 300 -14.10 -4.64 8.28
N SER A 301 -15.41 -4.45 8.08
CA SER A 301 -16.06 -4.74 6.80
C SER A 301 -15.50 -3.90 5.65
N ALA A 302 -15.20 -2.61 5.88
CA ALA A 302 -14.52 -1.78 4.87
C ALA A 302 -13.13 -2.36 4.54
N THR A 303 -12.38 -2.80 5.55
CA THR A 303 -11.05 -3.42 5.35
C THR A 303 -11.14 -4.70 4.53
N VAL A 304 -12.17 -5.52 4.74
CA VAL A 304 -12.44 -6.71 3.92
C VAL A 304 -12.70 -6.32 2.47
N LEU A 305 -13.55 -5.32 2.22
CA LEU A 305 -13.88 -4.87 0.86
C LEU A 305 -12.66 -4.29 0.13
N GLU A 306 -11.86 -3.47 0.79
CA GLU A 306 -10.63 -2.89 0.22
C GLU A 306 -9.63 -3.98 -0.18
N ASN A 307 -9.37 -4.95 0.71
CA ASN A 307 -8.42 -6.03 0.42
C ASN A 307 -8.97 -7.03 -0.60
N ALA A 308 -10.29 -7.24 -0.63
CA ALA A 308 -10.95 -8.06 -1.65
C ALA A 308 -10.87 -7.40 -3.03
N ALA A 309 -11.12 -6.09 -3.14
CA ALA A 309 -10.96 -5.34 -4.39
C ALA A 309 -9.52 -5.44 -4.92
N SER A 310 -8.52 -5.38 -4.04
CA SER A 310 -7.11 -5.53 -4.40
C SER A 310 -6.78 -6.91 -4.99
N LEU A 311 -7.51 -7.95 -4.58
CA LEU A 311 -7.38 -9.30 -5.14
C LEU A 311 -8.13 -9.51 -6.46
N VAL A 312 -9.19 -8.73 -6.71
CA VAL A 312 -10.05 -8.90 -7.89
C VAL A 312 -9.47 -8.27 -9.15
N GLY A 313 -8.65 -7.22 -9.03
CA GLY A 313 -8.14 -6.50 -10.20
C GLY A 313 -8.55 -5.03 -10.26
N GLN A 314 -8.52 -4.31 -9.14
CA GLN A 314 -8.86 -2.88 -9.14
C GLN A 314 -7.83 -2.10 -9.96
N SER A 315 -8.30 -1.21 -10.85
CA SER A 315 -7.42 -0.36 -11.63
C SER A 315 -6.62 0.59 -10.75
N ALA A 316 -5.35 0.79 -11.10
CA ALA A 316 -4.47 1.73 -10.43
C ALA A 316 -5.03 3.16 -10.53
N PRO A 317 -4.79 4.00 -9.51
CA PRO A 317 -5.25 5.37 -9.55
C PRO A 317 -4.53 6.17 -10.65
N PRO A 318 -5.13 7.26 -11.17
CA PRO A 318 -4.59 8.02 -12.30
C PRO A 318 -3.15 8.50 -12.12
N GLU A 319 -2.73 8.76 -10.89
CA GLU A 319 -1.37 9.19 -10.54
C GLU A 319 -0.33 8.12 -10.89
N VAL A 320 -0.63 6.84 -10.60
CA VAL A 320 0.24 5.71 -10.95
C VAL A 320 0.26 5.51 -12.46
N LEU A 321 -0.89 5.62 -13.12
CA LEU A 321 -0.96 5.51 -14.59
C LEU A 321 -0.13 6.61 -15.26
N GLN A 322 -0.23 7.86 -14.80
CA GLN A 322 0.58 8.98 -15.31
C GLN A 322 2.08 8.75 -15.10
N LYS A 323 2.46 8.23 -13.94
CA LYS A 323 3.85 7.87 -13.60
C LYS A 323 4.40 6.81 -14.57
N LEU A 324 3.62 5.77 -14.84
CA LEU A 324 3.98 4.73 -15.81
C LEU A 324 4.06 5.28 -17.24
N THR A 325 3.09 6.08 -17.67
CA THR A 325 3.11 6.73 -18.98
C THR A 325 4.34 7.63 -19.15
N TYR A 326 4.70 8.40 -18.12
CA TYR A 326 5.89 9.25 -18.13
C TYR A 326 7.19 8.43 -18.29
N LEU A 327 7.30 7.28 -17.62
CA LEU A 327 8.45 6.40 -17.76
C LEU A 327 8.60 5.89 -19.20
N VAL A 328 7.49 5.48 -19.81
CA VAL A 328 7.47 4.91 -21.17
C VAL A 328 7.77 5.99 -22.23
N ILE A 329 7.16 7.18 -22.13
CA ILE A 329 7.31 8.25 -23.13
C ILE A 329 8.73 8.86 -23.16
N ARG A 330 9.53 8.63 -22.11
CA ARG A 330 10.93 9.06 -22.05
C ARG A 330 11.84 8.20 -22.92
N HIS A 331 11.41 7.02 -23.33
CA HIS A 331 12.22 6.13 -24.16
C HIS A 331 12.34 6.66 -25.60
N PRO A 332 13.56 6.92 -26.10
CA PRO A 332 13.78 7.68 -27.35
C PRO A 332 13.33 6.96 -28.63
N GLN A 333 13.10 5.65 -28.56
CA GLN A 333 12.69 4.83 -29.69
C GLN A 333 11.19 4.50 -29.71
N VAL A 334 10.44 4.87 -28.67
CA VAL A 334 8.98 4.71 -28.64
C VAL A 334 8.36 5.81 -29.48
N LYS A 335 7.56 5.45 -30.48
CA LYS A 335 6.89 6.41 -31.37
C LYS A 335 5.63 6.94 -30.71
N ARG A 336 4.79 6.05 -30.18
CA ARG A 336 3.53 6.33 -29.48
C ARG A 336 3.28 5.27 -28.42
N ILE A 337 2.42 5.61 -27.48
CA ILE A 337 1.89 4.69 -26.46
C ILE A 337 0.43 4.50 -26.85
N ASP A 338 0.01 3.27 -27.06
CA ASP A 338 -1.39 2.96 -27.35
C ASP A 338 -2.18 2.90 -26.04
N THR A 339 -1.78 1.98 -25.17
CA THR A 339 -2.51 1.67 -23.93
C THR A 339 -1.54 1.49 -22.75
N VAL A 340 -1.92 2.04 -21.59
CA VAL A 340 -1.28 1.76 -20.30
C VAL A 340 -2.36 1.29 -19.34
N ARG A 341 -2.27 0.04 -18.90
CA ARG A 341 -3.14 -0.52 -17.88
C ARG A 341 -2.29 -0.92 -16.70
N ALA A 342 -2.77 -0.57 -15.52
CA ALA A 342 -2.23 -1.10 -14.27
C ALA A 342 -3.41 -1.50 -13.39
N TYR A 343 -3.34 -2.68 -12.80
CA TYR A 343 -4.36 -3.20 -11.92
C TYR A 343 -3.74 -4.01 -10.79
N THR A 344 -4.37 -3.98 -9.61
CA THR A 344 -3.89 -4.69 -8.43
C THR A 344 -4.11 -6.18 -8.60
N PHE A 345 -3.13 -7.00 -8.23
CA PHE A 345 -3.39 -8.43 -8.11
C PHE A 345 -2.67 -8.99 -6.89
N GLY A 346 -3.18 -8.60 -5.72
CA GLY A 346 -2.50 -8.79 -4.44
C GLY A 346 -2.22 -7.45 -3.78
N VAL A 347 -0.95 -7.17 -3.53
CA VAL A 347 -0.47 -5.94 -2.86
C VAL A 347 0.13 -4.96 -3.88
N LEU A 348 0.65 -5.48 -4.99
CA LEU A 348 1.37 -4.75 -6.02
C LEU A 348 0.59 -4.73 -7.34
N TYR A 349 1.01 -3.86 -8.26
CA TYR A 349 0.39 -3.71 -9.57
C TYR A 349 0.99 -4.66 -10.60
N PHE A 350 0.09 -5.22 -11.43
CA PHE A 350 0.42 -5.75 -12.74
C PHE A 350 0.26 -4.64 -13.75
N VAL A 351 1.30 -4.44 -14.57
CA VAL A 351 1.33 -3.37 -15.56
C VAL A 351 1.37 -3.98 -16.95
N GLU A 352 0.48 -3.53 -17.82
CA GLU A 352 0.45 -3.86 -19.25
C GLU A 352 0.62 -2.55 -20.03
N VAL A 353 1.61 -2.51 -20.91
CA VAL A 353 1.91 -1.35 -21.74
C VAL A 353 2.02 -1.78 -23.19
N ASP A 354 1.26 -1.12 -24.06
CA ASP A 354 1.27 -1.34 -25.50
C ASP A 354 1.96 -0.14 -26.16
N ILE A 355 3.08 -0.39 -26.85
CA ILE A 355 3.90 0.66 -27.47
C ILE A 355 4.02 0.49 -28.98
N GLU A 356 3.98 1.61 -29.69
CA GLU A 356 4.21 1.66 -31.14
C GLU A 356 5.70 1.84 -31.43
N LEU A 357 6.26 0.91 -32.20
CA LEU A 357 7.63 0.94 -32.72
C LEU A 357 7.62 1.08 -34.27
N PRO A 358 8.74 1.54 -34.87
CA PRO A 358 8.85 1.61 -36.33
C PRO A 358 8.73 0.23 -36.99
N GLU A 359 7.95 0.13 -38.06
CA GLU A 359 7.73 -1.12 -38.83
C GLU A 359 9.01 -1.75 -39.37
N ASP A 360 10.01 -0.93 -39.70
CA ASP A 360 11.29 -1.36 -40.27
C ASP A 360 12.32 -1.78 -39.21
N LEU A 361 11.94 -1.74 -37.92
CA LEU A 361 12.82 -2.08 -36.81
C LEU A 361 13.06 -3.60 -36.75
N PRO A 362 14.32 -4.07 -36.72
CA PRO A 362 14.60 -5.50 -36.54
C PRO A 362 14.00 -6.02 -35.24
N LEU A 363 13.38 -7.21 -35.27
CA LEU A 363 12.77 -7.84 -34.08
C LEU A 363 13.72 -7.89 -32.87
N LYS A 364 15.01 -8.13 -33.12
CA LYS A 364 16.05 -8.12 -32.08
C LYS A 364 16.13 -6.77 -31.36
N GLU A 365 16.09 -5.66 -32.11
CA GLU A 365 16.13 -4.31 -31.54
C GLU A 365 14.81 -3.96 -30.84
N ALA A 366 13.68 -4.34 -31.43
CA ALA A 366 12.37 -4.19 -30.81
C ALA A 366 12.31 -4.90 -29.45
N HIS A 367 12.80 -6.15 -29.39
CA HIS A 367 12.87 -6.94 -28.17
C HIS A 367 13.71 -6.25 -27.09
N PHE A 368 14.89 -5.71 -27.42
CA PHE A 368 15.70 -4.98 -26.44
C PHE A 368 15.03 -3.71 -25.91
N ILE A 369 14.22 -3.03 -26.73
CA ILE A 369 13.44 -1.87 -26.28
C ILE A 369 12.36 -2.32 -25.29
N GLY A 370 11.61 -3.37 -25.64
CA GLY A 370 10.58 -3.95 -24.77
C GLY A 370 11.15 -4.43 -23.44
N GLU A 371 12.26 -5.18 -23.48
CA GLU A 371 12.97 -5.67 -22.29
C GLU A 371 13.50 -4.51 -21.44
N SER A 372 14.10 -3.47 -22.04
CA SER A 372 14.58 -2.30 -21.30
C SER A 372 13.44 -1.56 -20.60
N LEU A 373 12.29 -1.42 -21.24
CA LEU A 373 11.10 -0.81 -20.65
C LEU A 373 10.53 -1.67 -19.52
N GLN A 374 10.42 -2.98 -19.73
CA GLN A 374 9.96 -3.92 -18.71
C GLN A 374 10.81 -3.80 -17.45
N ILE A 375 12.14 -3.89 -17.58
CA ILE A 375 13.06 -3.77 -16.44
C ILE A 375 12.89 -2.43 -15.73
N LYS A 376 12.74 -1.32 -16.46
CA LYS A 376 12.56 0.01 -15.85
C LYS A 376 11.23 0.13 -15.10
N ILE A 377 10.16 -0.46 -15.62
CA ILE A 377 8.85 -0.45 -14.97
C ILE A 377 8.88 -1.33 -13.71
N GLU A 378 9.49 -2.52 -13.80
CA GLU A 378 9.63 -3.46 -12.67
C GLU A 378 10.58 -2.95 -11.57
N LYS A 379 11.44 -1.96 -11.86
CA LYS A 379 12.20 -1.24 -10.82
C LYS A 379 11.33 -0.39 -9.90
N LEU A 380 10.08 -0.09 -10.26
CA LEU A 380 9.18 0.66 -9.39
C LEU A 380 8.69 -0.23 -8.23
N PRO A 381 8.78 0.21 -6.96
CA PRO A 381 8.48 -0.63 -5.80
C PRO A 381 7.00 -1.05 -5.71
N GLU A 382 6.11 -0.34 -6.39
CA GLU A 382 4.68 -0.62 -6.46
C GLU A 382 4.30 -1.63 -7.57
N VAL A 383 5.24 -2.04 -8.43
CA VAL A 383 4.99 -2.94 -9.56
C VAL A 383 5.57 -4.32 -9.26
N GLU A 384 4.73 -5.36 -9.36
CA GLU A 384 5.18 -6.76 -9.23
C GLU A 384 5.78 -7.26 -10.54
N ARG A 385 5.13 -6.90 -11.65
CA ARG A 385 5.47 -7.39 -12.98
C ARG A 385 4.94 -6.46 -14.05
N ALA A 386 5.71 -6.32 -15.13
CA ALA A 386 5.30 -5.58 -16.30
C ALA A 386 5.26 -6.48 -17.55
N PHE A 387 4.29 -6.23 -18.42
CA PHE A 387 4.20 -6.78 -19.75
C PHE A 387 4.23 -5.63 -20.74
N VAL A 388 5.17 -5.69 -21.68
CA VAL A 388 5.32 -4.68 -22.73
C VAL A 388 4.99 -5.35 -24.06
N HIS A 389 3.83 -5.00 -24.63
CA HIS A 389 3.46 -5.39 -25.98
C HIS A 389 4.10 -4.42 -26.98
N LEU A 390 4.58 -4.97 -28.10
CA LEU A 390 5.28 -4.22 -29.14
C LEU A 390 4.44 -4.24 -30.42
N ASP A 391 3.82 -3.10 -30.71
CA ASP A 391 2.99 -2.91 -31.89
C ASP A 391 3.70 -2.11 -32.98
N PHE A 392 3.27 -2.33 -34.21
CA PHE A 392 3.67 -1.50 -35.34
C PHE A 392 2.59 -0.49 -35.75
N GLU A 393 1.36 -0.63 -35.23
CA GLU A 393 0.21 0.25 -35.47
C GLU A 393 -0.63 0.44 -34.20
N CYS A 394 -1.50 1.47 -34.15
CA CYS A 394 -2.42 1.72 -33.02
C CYS A 394 -3.90 1.75 -33.43
N GLU A 395 -4.22 1.34 -34.66
CA GLU A 395 -5.60 1.37 -35.19
C GLU A 395 -6.26 -0.03 -35.17
N HIS A 396 -5.62 -1.01 -34.54
CA HIS A 396 -6.12 -2.38 -34.48
C HIS A 396 -7.38 -2.50 -33.59
N LYS A 397 -8.15 -3.57 -33.84
CA LYS A 397 -9.27 -3.93 -32.96
C LYS A 397 -8.73 -4.31 -31.56
N PRO A 398 -9.53 -4.16 -30.48
CA PRO A 398 -9.10 -4.55 -29.15
C PRO A 398 -8.60 -6.01 -29.14
N GLU A 399 -7.33 -6.21 -28.80
CA GLU A 399 -6.71 -7.55 -28.86
C GLU A 399 -7.27 -8.50 -27.80
N HIS A 400 -7.73 -7.92 -26.69
CA HIS A 400 -8.26 -8.65 -25.54
C HIS A 400 -9.78 -8.47 -25.44
N SER A 401 -10.52 -9.54 -25.72
CA SER A 401 -11.95 -9.58 -25.40
C SER A 401 -12.13 -9.72 -23.89
N VAL A 402 -12.71 -8.70 -23.25
CA VAL A 402 -13.09 -8.80 -21.83
C VAL A 402 -14.25 -9.79 -21.71
N LEU A 403 -13.95 -10.99 -21.20
CA LEU A 403 -14.97 -11.99 -20.93
C LEU A 403 -15.83 -11.51 -19.76
N SER A 404 -17.09 -11.20 -20.06
CA SER A 404 -18.10 -10.79 -19.06
C SER A 404 -18.93 -11.96 -18.55
N ARG A 405 -18.72 -13.17 -19.08
CA ARG A 405 -19.44 -14.39 -18.70
C ARG A 405 -18.47 -15.55 -18.58
N LEU A 406 -18.69 -16.39 -17.58
CA LEU A 406 -18.00 -17.67 -17.48
C LEU A 406 -18.38 -18.55 -18.68
N PRO A 407 -17.43 -19.26 -19.29
CA PRO A 407 -17.75 -20.24 -20.30
C PRO A 407 -18.65 -21.31 -19.67
N ASN A 408 -19.79 -21.61 -20.29
CA ASN A 408 -20.63 -22.72 -19.86
C ASN A 408 -19.78 -23.99 -19.97
N SER A 409 -19.58 -24.69 -18.86
CA SER A 409 -19.22 -26.10 -18.90
C SER A 409 -20.44 -26.84 -19.45
N GLU A 410 -20.48 -27.10 -20.76
CA GLU A 410 -21.37 -28.16 -21.26
C GLU A 410 -20.97 -29.46 -20.56
N PRO A 411 -21.95 -30.24 -20.05
CA PRO A 411 -21.70 -31.41 -19.21
C PRO A 411 -20.93 -32.54 -19.92
#